data_AF-A0A1J0P9E6-F1
#
_entry.id   AF-A0A1J0P9E6-F1
#
_cell.length_a   1.000
_cell.length_b   1.000
_cell.length_c   1.000
_cell.angle_alpha   90.00
_cell.angle_beta   90.00
_cell.angle_gamma   90.00
#
_symmetry.space_group_name_H-M   'P 1'
#
loop_
_entity.id
_entity.type
_entity.pdbx_description
1 polymer ?
#
loop_
_entity_poly.entity_id
_entity_poly.type
_entity_poly.pdbx_seq_one_letter_code
_entity_poly.pdbx_strand_id
1 'polypeptide(L)' 'MPDHLWLVRPCRDGGCDYVRFLPRQETVEVHEGSHLPPQMPLLKHRHWLAAEEAEARRRDLQQEDGYQFSEPLF' A
#
# COMPACT_ATOMS: atom_id res chain seq x y z
N MET A 1 -9.19 9.43 -8.70
CA MET A 1 -8.48 8.72 -7.63
C MET A 1 -7.67 9.76 -6.87
N PRO A 2 -7.62 9.74 -5.52
CA PRO A 2 -6.72 10.64 -4.78
C PRO A 2 -5.28 10.48 -5.30
N ASP A 3 -4.50 11.55 -5.24
CA ASP A 3 -3.17 11.63 -5.87
C ASP A 3 -2.22 10.51 -5.41
N HIS A 4 -2.39 10.02 -4.19
CA HIS A 4 -1.66 8.90 -3.61
C HIS A 4 -2.54 8.21 -2.56
N LEU A 5 -2.75 6.89 -2.65
CA LEU A 5 -3.56 6.13 -1.68
C LEU A 5 -2.67 5.18 -0.89
N TRP A 6 -2.82 5.20 0.43
CA TRP A 6 -2.03 4.38 1.35
C TRP A 6 -2.92 3.44 2.15
N LEU A 7 -2.48 2.19 2.21
CA LEU A 7 -3.01 1.16 3.06
C LEU A 7 -1.91 0.67 4.01
N VAL A 8 -2.26 0.43 5.26
CA VAL A 8 -1.34 -0.12 6.26
C VAL A 8 -1.99 -1.26 7.03
N ARG A 9 -1.18 -2.20 7.47
CA ARG A 9 -1.57 -3.28 8.36
C ARG A 9 -0.57 -3.36 9.53
N PRO A 10 -1.00 -3.10 10.77
CA PRO A 10 -0.13 -3.23 11.93
C PRO A 10 0.41 -4.65 12.11
N CYS A 11 1.68 -4.76 12.49
CA CYS A 11 2.37 -6.01 12.80
C CYS A 11 2.57 -6.15 14.32
N ARG A 12 2.73 -7.39 14.79
CA ARG A 12 2.87 -7.69 16.23
C ARG A 12 4.17 -7.17 16.86
N ASP A 13 5.18 -6.89 16.04
CA ASP A 13 6.49 -6.37 16.42
C ASP A 13 6.50 -4.84 16.59
N GLY A 14 5.35 -4.18 16.45
CA GLY A 14 5.23 -2.73 16.52
C GLY A 14 5.50 -2.01 15.20
N GLY A 15 5.77 -2.75 14.11
CA GLY A 15 5.83 -2.22 12.76
C GLY A 15 4.48 -2.25 12.03
N CYS A 16 4.52 -2.00 10.73
CA CYS A 16 3.40 -2.21 9.83
C CYS A 16 3.89 -2.68 8.45
N ASP A 17 3.05 -3.47 7.77
CA ASP A 17 3.13 -3.59 6.32
C ASP A 17 2.37 -2.41 5.69
N TYR A 18 2.84 -1.92 4.54
CA TYR A 18 2.17 -0.85 3.82
C TYR A 18 2.05 -1.16 2.33
N VAL A 19 0.99 -0.65 1.72
CA VAL A 19 0.77 -0.65 0.28
C VAL A 19 0.42 0.77 -0.16
N ARG A 20 1.16 1.29 -1.14
CA ARG A 20 0.93 2.61 -1.73
C ARG A 20 0.52 2.44 -3.19
N PHE A 21 -0.60 3.04 -3.55
CA PHE A 21 -1.12 3.10 -4.91
C PHE A 21 -0.89 4.51 -5.47
N LEU A 22 -0.20 4.57 -6.61
CA LEU A 22 0.13 5.80 -7.32
C LEU A 22 -0.56 5.78 -8.69
N PRO A 23 -1.67 6.51 -8.87
CA PRO A 23 -2.29 6.62 -10.19
C PRO A 23 -1.31 7.28 -11.17
N ARG A 24 -1.06 6.61 -12.29
CA ARG A 24 -0.45 7.13 -13.52
C ARG A 24 -1.50 7.05 -14.63
N GLN A 25 -1.27 7.77 -15.72
CA GLN A 25 -2.23 7.98 -16.82
C GLN A 25 -3.18 6.79 -17.08
N GLU A 26 -2.64 5.61 -17.40
CA GLU A 26 -3.43 4.40 -17.72
C GLU A 26 -3.17 3.23 -16.75
N THR A 27 -2.26 3.39 -15.80
CA THR A 27 -1.81 2.33 -14.88
C THR A 27 -1.64 2.86 -13.46
N VAL A 28 -1.60 1.97 -12.48
CA VAL A 28 -1.33 2.31 -11.09
C VAL A 28 -0.01 1.67 -10.67
N GLU A 29 0.93 2.49 -10.20
CA GLU A 29 2.15 1.99 -9.54
C GLU A 29 1.75 1.50 -8.16
N VAL A 30 2.06 0.25 -7.83
CA VAL A 30 1.82 -0.31 -6.52
C VAL A 30 3.17 -0.59 -5.86
N HIS A 31 3.35 0.01 -4.68
CA HIS A 31 4.52 -0.20 -3.83
C HIS A 31 4.09 -0.96 -2.58
N GLU A 32 4.65 -2.13 -2.36
CA GLU A 32 4.41 -2.91 -1.14
C GLU A 32 5.69 -2.95 -0.30
N GLY A 33 5.55 -2.78 1.01
CA GLY A 33 6.69 -2.72 1.90
C GLY A 33 6.32 -2.92 3.36
N SER A 34 7.32 -2.73 4.22
CA SER A 34 7.12 -2.72 5.67
C SER A 34 7.92 -1.62 6.33
N HIS A 35 7.42 -1.12 7.44
CA HIS A 35 8.06 -0.09 8.23
C HIS A 35 8.05 -0.50 9.70
N LEU A 36 9.24 -0.60 10.31
CA LEU A 36 9.42 -0.80 11.73
C LEU A 36 10.18 0.41 12.30
N PRO A 37 9.49 1.38 12.92
CA PRO A 37 10.15 2.52 13.52
C PRO A 37 11.26 2.11 14.51
N PRO A 38 12.40 2.80 14.57
CA PRO A 38 12.74 4.07 13.87
C PRO A 38 13.42 3.87 12.50
N GLN A 39 13.37 2.68 11.91
CA GLN A 39 14.11 2.36 10.69
C GLN A 39 13.46 2.98 9.45
N MET A 40 14.22 3.14 8.37
CA MET A 40 13.62 3.56 7.10
C MET A 40 12.61 2.52 6.59
N PRO A 41 11.49 2.95 6.00
CA PRO A 41 10.56 2.05 5.32
C PRO A 41 11.26 1.21 4.25
N LEU A 42 11.04 -0.10 4.29
CA LEU A 42 11.59 -1.04 3.34
C LEU A 42 10.58 -1.32 2.23
N LEU A 43 10.92 -0.91 1.01
CA LEU A 43 10.19 -1.31 -0.19
C LEU A 43 10.53 -2.77 -0.53
N LYS A 44 9.54 -3.66 -0.51
CA LYS A 44 9.68 -5.08 -0.85
C LYS A 44 9.39 -5.33 -2.32
N HIS A 45 8.29 -4.80 -2.82
CA HIS A 45 7.83 -5.01 -4.20
C HIS A 45 7.37 -3.71 -4.83
N ARG A 46 7.66 -3.58 -6.13
CA ARG A 46 7.12 -2.53 -6.99
C ARG A 46 6.63 -3.15 -8.29
N HIS A 47 5.38 -2.91 -8.61
CA HIS A 47 4.77 -3.41 -9.84
C HIS A 47 3.70 -2.44 -10.35
N TRP A 48 3.19 -2.71 -11.54
CA TRP A 48 2.20 -1.91 -12.23
C TRP A 48 0.94 -2.74 -12.44
N LEU A 49 -0.22 -2.15 -12.17
CA LEU A 49 -1.53 -2.75 -12.39
C LEU A 49 -2.37 -1.85 -13.29
N ALA A 50 -3.31 -2.43 -14.03
CA ALA A 50 -4.39 -1.63 -14.61
C ALA A 50 -5.23 -1.00 -13.49
N ALA A 51 -5.94 0.10 -13.80
CA ALA A 51 -6.75 0.79 -12.80
C ALA A 51 -7.82 -0.11 -12.15
N GLU A 52 -8.44 -0.99 -12.92
CA GLU A 52 -9.43 -1.95 -12.43
C GLU A 52 -8.81 -3.03 -11.52
N GLU A 53 -7.65 -3.57 -11.90
CA GLU A 53 -6.91 -4.55 -11.10
C GLU A 53 -6.41 -3.94 -9.78
N ALA A 54 -5.95 -2.68 -9.82
CA ALA A 54 -5.53 -1.96 -8.63
C ALA A 54 -6.69 -1.74 -7.64
N GLU A 55 -7.88 -1.41 -8.15
CA GLU A 55 -9.08 -1.25 -7.34
C GLU A 55 -9.55 -2.59 -6.74
N ALA A 56 -9.50 -3.68 -7.50
CA ALA A 56 -9.77 -5.02 -6.99
C ALA A 56 -8.77 -5.41 -5.89
N ARG A 57 -7.46 -5.28 -6.16
CA ARG A 57 -6.40 -5.56 -5.20
C ARG A 57 -6.55 -4.75 -3.91
N ARG A 58 -6.90 -3.47 -4.03
CA ARG A 58 -7.18 -2.60 -2.88
C ARG A 58 -8.32 -3.15 -2.02
N ARG A 59 -9.41 -3.60 -2.63
CA ARG A 59 -10.55 -4.17 -1.90
C ARG A 59 -10.17 -5.46 -1.20
N ASP A 60 -9.45 -6.35 -1.87
CA ASP A 60 -9.00 -7.62 -1.29
C ASP A 60 -8.10 -7.39 -0.08
N LEU A 61 -7.14 -6.47 -0.18
CA LEU A 61 -6.26 -6.08 0.93
C LEU A 61 -7.06 -5.60 2.16
N GLN A 62 -8.13 -4.85 1.94
CA GLN A 62 -8.95 -4.30 3.01
C GLN A 62 -9.92 -5.32 3.62
N GLN A 63 -10.49 -6.20 2.79
CA GLN A 63 -11.52 -7.15 3.23
C GLN A 63 -10.90 -8.44 3.79
N GLU A 64 -9.83 -8.94 3.19
CA GLU A 64 -9.25 -10.24 3.52
C GLU A 64 -7.97 -10.11 4.36
N ASP A 65 -7.10 -9.15 4.03
CA ASP A 65 -5.77 -9.05 4.67
C ASP A 65 -5.73 -8.08 5.86
N GLY A 66 -6.82 -7.36 6.14
CA GLY A 66 -6.95 -6.45 7.29
C GLY A 66 -6.23 -5.11 7.14
N TYR A 67 -5.90 -4.70 5.92
CA TYR A 67 -5.33 -3.39 5.66
C TYR A 67 -6.36 -2.26 5.85
N GLN A 68 -5.91 -1.13 6.36
CA GLN A 68 -6.73 0.05 6.63
C GLN A 68 -6.15 1.28 5.94
N PHE A 69 -7.00 2.26 5.64
CA PHE A 69 -6.54 3.54 5.13
C PHE A 69 -5.63 4.23 6.14
N SER A 70 -4.57 4.84 5.62
CA SER A 70 -3.62 5.61 6.41
C SER A 70 -3.31 6.93 5.72
N GLU A 71 -2.88 7.90 6.51
CA GLU A 71 -2.09 9.01 6.00
C GLU A 71 -0.76 8.48 5.43
N PRO A 72 -0.12 9.22 4.50
CA PRO A 72 1.21 8.87 4.02
C PRO A 72 2.19 8.63 5.18
N LEU A 73 2.89 7.50 5.14
CA LEU A 73 3.86 7.13 6.18
C LEU A 73 5.17 7.93 6.11
N PHE A 74 5.46 8.55 4.96
CA PHE A 74 6.67 9.32 4.66
C PHE A 74 6.45 10.29 3.49
#